data_AF-A0A965JWY4-F1
#
_entry.id   AF-A0A965JWY4-F1
#
_cell.length_a   1.000
_cell.length_b   1.000
_cell.length_c   1.000
_cell.angle_alpha   90.00
_cell.angle_beta   90.00
_cell.angle_gamma   90.00
#
_symmetry.space_group_name_H-M   'P 1'
#
loop_
_entity.id
_entity.type
_entity.pdbx_description
1 polymer ?
#
loop_
_entity_poly.entity_id
_entity_poly.type
_entity_poly.pdbx_seq_one_letter_code
_entity_poly.pdbx_strand_id
1 'polypeptide(L)'
;MLKKNPKAFSLIELSIIIAILSITIIGFVSISTGRITNQKSSSNNDNISAIYQALQKYLVLNKKFPCPASLKDIKSSSSTYAQGLTTSNCVGIGVYQSTSSTNLVYGMAPTQTLGLDNSFAEDAYGNKIIYVIDSRLTSTTSSSFENSILESTEGGSATYTHITVTGYTSDAIFILMSRGVNSSGAFAANSANAPSASSDSNELSNDASSITENTYPTASTSTFDSTFVKSASSTTFDDVVFYKTRDDMFNEASAFGGNGNSIWSFIPCLSSSSSTALYGTTITWPKAYPDQIVVASVSCPSPNWRGSVSAPTKKCGTKGTWGPVINPCTCASGYSCS
;
A
#
# COMPACT_ATOMS: atom_id res chain seq x y z
N MET A 1 -31.86 45.72 64.98
CA MET A 1 -31.19 45.04 63.83
C MET A 1 -30.55 43.76 64.36
N LEU A 2 -31.10 42.59 64.00
CA LEU A 2 -30.56 41.29 64.43
C LEU A 2 -29.28 40.98 63.63
N LYS A 3 -28.15 40.93 64.33
CA LYS A 3 -26.84 40.61 63.76
C LYS A 3 -26.79 39.11 63.48
N LYS A 4 -26.77 38.73 62.20
CA LYS A 4 -26.68 37.34 61.75
C LYS A 4 -25.23 36.87 61.90
N ASN A 5 -24.96 35.93 62.81
CA ASN A 5 -23.63 35.35 62.97
C ASN A 5 -23.31 34.47 61.75
N PRO A 6 -22.15 34.65 61.08
CA PRO A 6 -21.73 33.75 60.02
C PRO A 6 -21.43 32.37 60.64
N LYS A 7 -22.12 31.32 60.19
CA LYS A 7 -21.77 29.95 60.55
C LYS A 7 -20.42 29.64 59.89
N ALA A 8 -19.38 29.50 60.70
CA ALA A 8 -18.08 29.04 60.22
C ALA A 8 -18.19 27.54 59.86
N PHE A 9 -17.85 27.20 58.62
CA PHE A 9 -17.76 25.81 58.18
C PHE A 9 -16.71 25.07 59.02
N SER A 10 -17.04 23.85 59.45
CA SER A 10 -16.11 23.04 60.23
C SER A 10 -15.01 22.48 59.32
N LEU A 11 -13.77 22.50 59.79
CA LEU A 11 -12.61 21.92 59.08
C LEU A 11 -12.82 20.44 58.74
N ILE A 12 -13.61 19.72 59.55
CA ILE A 12 -13.94 18.30 59.31
C ILE A 12 -14.93 18.12 58.15
N GLU A 13 -15.81 19.09 57.93
CA GLU A 13 -16.82 19.04 56.88
C GLU A 13 -16.17 19.26 55.51
N LEU A 14 -15.21 20.18 55.45
CA LEU A 14 -14.40 20.41 54.25
C LEU A 14 -13.51 19.20 53.92
N SER A 15 -12.92 18.53 54.91
CA SER A 15 -12.04 17.38 54.67
C SER A 15 -12.81 16.16 54.15
N ILE A 16 -14.02 15.92 54.64
CA ILE A 16 -14.91 14.86 54.13
C ILE A 16 -15.33 15.16 52.69
N ILE A 17 -15.68 16.41 52.38
CA ILE A 17 -16.04 16.81 51.01
C ILE A 17 -14.86 16.60 50.03
N ILE A 18 -13.65 17.00 50.41
CA ILE A 18 -12.46 16.80 49.57
C ILE A 18 -12.13 15.32 49.41
N ALA A 19 -12.29 14.49 50.45
CA ALA A 19 -12.07 13.05 50.37
C ALA A 19 -13.05 12.37 49.40
N ILE A 20 -14.34 12.73 49.46
CA ILE A 20 -15.36 12.22 48.53
C ILE A 20 -15.04 12.68 47.10
N LEU A 21 -14.72 13.96 46.90
CA LEU A 21 -14.35 14.50 45.58
C LEU A 21 -13.17 13.76 44.97
N SER A 22 -12.13 13.48 45.76
CA SER A 22 -10.93 12.76 45.34
C SER A 22 -11.27 11.36 44.80
N ILE A 23 -12.13 10.63 45.50
CA ILE A 23 -12.55 9.28 45.10
C ILE A 23 -13.40 9.32 43.82
N THR A 24 -14.31 10.29 43.68
CA THR A 24 -15.12 10.45 42.46
C THR A 24 -14.31 10.83 41.23
N ILE A 25 -13.27 11.65 41.37
CA ILE A 25 -12.40 12.05 40.25
C ILE A 25 -11.65 10.83 39.70
N ILE A 26 -11.14 9.95 40.57
CA ILE A 26 -10.44 8.73 40.15
C ILE A 26 -11.36 7.80 39.35
N GLY A 27 -12.61 7.63 39.78
CA GLY A 27 -13.59 6.81 39.05
C GLY A 27 -13.98 7.36 37.67
N PHE A 28 -13.98 8.69 37.51
CA PHE A 28 -14.35 9.33 36.24
C PHE A 28 -13.23 9.30 35.19
N VAL A 29 -11.96 9.31 35.61
CA VAL A 29 -10.80 9.28 34.71
C VAL A 29 -10.64 7.93 34.01
N SER A 30 -10.94 6.80 34.68
CA SER A 30 -10.76 5.47 34.07
C SER A 30 -11.80 5.13 32.99
N ILE A 31 -13.01 5.71 33.03
CA ILE A 31 -14.06 5.48 32.03
C ILE A 31 -13.83 6.34 30.78
N SER A 32 -13.26 7.54 30.95
CA SER A 32 -12.98 8.45 29.82
C SER A 32 -11.81 7.98 28.97
N THR A 33 -10.76 7.39 29.56
CA THR A 33 -9.58 6.90 28.83
C THR A 33 -9.93 5.77 27.85
N GLY A 34 -10.76 4.80 28.26
CA GLY A 34 -11.20 3.71 27.39
C GLY A 34 -12.01 4.20 26.17
N ARG A 35 -12.85 5.21 26.35
CA ARG A 35 -13.61 5.82 25.24
C ARG A 35 -12.71 6.60 24.28
N ILE A 36 -11.73 7.33 24.80
CA ILE A 36 -10.77 8.09 24.00
C ILE A 36 -9.92 7.15 23.13
N THR A 37 -9.42 6.05 23.69
CA THR A 37 -8.63 5.07 22.92
C THR A 37 -9.46 4.43 21.81
N ASN A 38 -10.69 4.01 22.10
CA ASN A 38 -11.58 3.46 21.07
C ASN A 38 -11.90 4.47 19.97
N GLN A 39 -12.11 5.74 20.32
CA GLN A 39 -12.33 6.81 19.36
C GLN A 39 -11.09 7.06 18.49
N LYS A 40 -9.88 7.03 19.07
CA LYS A 40 -8.62 7.16 18.34
C LYS A 40 -8.40 6.01 17.36
N SER A 41 -8.63 4.77 17.80
CA SER A 41 -8.56 3.59 16.91
C SER A 41 -9.58 3.65 15.78
N SER A 42 -10.82 4.09 16.07
CA SER A 42 -11.83 4.31 15.03
C SER A 42 -11.38 5.37 14.03
N SER A 43 -10.94 6.54 14.50
CA SER A 43 -10.46 7.62 13.64
C SER A 43 -9.29 7.19 12.76
N ASN A 44 -8.37 6.37 13.30
CA ASN A 44 -7.25 5.84 12.52
C ASN A 44 -7.73 4.90 11.41
N ASN A 45 -8.67 4.00 11.71
CA ASN A 45 -9.25 3.11 10.72
C ASN A 45 -10.03 3.88 9.64
N ASP A 46 -10.76 4.93 10.03
CA ASP A 46 -11.48 5.80 9.09
C ASP A 46 -10.50 6.54 8.16
N ASN A 47 -9.38 7.06 8.71
CA ASN A 47 -8.35 7.72 7.92
C ASN A 47 -7.69 6.77 6.92
N ILE A 48 -7.27 5.58 7.39
CA ILE A 48 -6.67 4.55 6.54
C ILE A 48 -7.65 4.09 5.45
N SER A 49 -8.93 3.91 5.80
CA SER A 49 -9.98 3.55 4.83
C SER A 49 -10.16 4.62 3.76
N ALA A 50 -10.17 5.90 4.13
CA ALA A 50 -10.24 7.01 3.19
C ALA A 50 -9.03 7.06 2.25
N ILE A 51 -7.81 6.90 2.79
CA ILE A 51 -6.58 6.81 1.99
C ILE A 51 -6.67 5.63 1.01
N TYR A 52 -7.09 4.47 1.49
CA TYR A 52 -7.21 3.27 0.66
C TYR A 52 -8.18 3.48 -0.52
N GLN A 53 -9.37 4.03 -0.26
CA GLN A 53 -10.32 4.34 -1.33
C GLN A 53 -9.76 5.36 -2.33
N ALA A 54 -8.98 6.33 -1.85
CA ALA A 54 -8.35 7.31 -2.73
C ALA A 54 -7.19 6.69 -3.55
N LEU A 55 -6.42 5.75 -2.98
CA LEU A 55 -5.41 4.97 -3.71
C LEU A 55 -6.05 4.17 -4.86
N GLN A 56 -7.20 3.54 -4.61
CA GLN A 56 -7.95 2.83 -5.66
C GLN A 56 -8.37 3.78 -6.79
N LYS A 57 -8.94 4.95 -6.45
CA LYS A 57 -9.33 5.97 -7.43
C LYS A 57 -8.12 6.49 -8.22
N TYR A 58 -7.02 6.77 -7.53
CA TYR A 58 -5.78 7.22 -8.15
C TYR A 58 -5.25 6.18 -9.14
N LEU A 59 -5.29 4.90 -8.76
CA LEU A 59 -4.88 3.81 -9.66
C LEU A 59 -5.75 3.74 -10.92
N VAL A 60 -7.07 3.85 -10.80
CA VAL A 60 -7.97 3.83 -11.97
C VAL A 60 -7.69 4.99 -12.92
N LEU A 61 -7.44 6.19 -12.38
CA LEU A 61 -7.23 7.40 -13.17
C LEU A 61 -5.83 7.47 -13.80
N ASN A 62 -4.81 7.06 -13.05
CA ASN A 62 -3.41 7.28 -13.44
C ASN A 62 -2.71 6.01 -13.92
N LYS A 63 -3.31 4.83 -13.74
CA LYS A 63 -2.72 3.51 -14.03
C LYS A 63 -1.34 3.31 -13.39
N LYS A 64 -1.18 3.84 -12.18
CA LYS A 64 -0.02 3.71 -11.31
C LYS A 64 -0.41 4.09 -9.89
N PHE A 65 0.44 3.78 -8.93
CA PHE A 65 0.31 4.30 -7.57
C PHE A 65 1.05 5.63 -7.41
N PRO A 66 0.63 6.48 -6.45
CA PRO A 66 1.40 7.67 -6.11
C PRO A 66 2.70 7.27 -5.40
N CYS A 67 3.75 8.05 -5.59
CA CYS A 67 4.92 7.95 -4.73
C CYS A 67 4.58 8.41 -3.30
N PRO A 68 5.28 7.87 -2.28
CA PRO A 68 5.18 8.42 -0.93
C PRO A 68 5.50 9.91 -0.89
N ALA A 69 4.91 10.60 0.08
CA ALA A 69 5.25 11.97 0.44
C ALA A 69 6.45 11.99 1.41
N SER A 70 7.11 13.14 1.49
CA SER A 70 8.29 13.31 2.34
C SER A 70 7.93 13.27 3.83
N LEU A 71 8.62 12.43 4.60
CA LEU A 71 8.55 12.40 6.07
C LEU A 71 9.19 13.65 6.72
N LYS A 72 10.02 14.37 5.96
CA LYS A 72 10.70 15.60 6.38
C LYS A 72 9.84 16.85 6.26
N ASP A 73 8.73 16.78 5.52
CA ASP A 73 7.80 17.90 5.43
C ASP A 73 7.06 18.12 6.75
N ILE A 74 6.97 19.38 7.15
CA ILE A 74 6.37 19.83 8.41
C ILE A 74 5.04 20.48 8.08
N LYS A 75 3.95 19.98 8.66
CA LYS A 75 2.57 20.42 8.35
C LYS A 75 2.37 21.94 8.42
N SER A 76 2.95 22.59 9.42
CA SER A 76 2.79 24.02 9.66
C SER A 76 3.56 24.93 8.69
N SER A 77 4.54 24.41 7.95
CA SER A 77 5.46 25.22 7.14
C SER A 77 5.69 24.74 5.71
N SER A 78 5.42 23.47 5.40
CA SER A 78 5.61 22.90 4.06
C SER A 78 4.31 23.00 3.25
N SER A 79 4.31 23.76 2.15
CA SER A 79 3.20 23.78 1.18
C SER A 79 3.02 22.43 0.47
N THR A 80 4.09 21.62 0.44
CA THR A 80 4.15 20.26 -0.12
C THR A 80 3.81 19.18 0.90
N TYR A 81 3.36 19.53 2.11
CA TYR A 81 2.98 18.54 3.10
C TYR A 81 1.91 17.59 2.54
N ALA A 82 2.15 16.28 2.69
CA ALA A 82 1.36 15.19 2.13
C ALA A 82 1.29 15.13 0.59
N GLN A 83 2.19 15.84 -0.10
CA GLN A 83 2.38 15.71 -1.54
C GLN A 83 3.33 14.55 -1.85
N GLY A 84 2.84 13.56 -2.59
CA GLY A 84 3.66 12.49 -3.14
C GLY A 84 4.73 13.05 -4.09
N LEU A 85 5.93 12.48 -4.04
CA LEU A 85 7.01 12.89 -4.94
C LEU A 85 6.61 12.71 -6.42
N THR A 86 7.02 13.65 -7.26
CA THR A 86 6.73 13.62 -8.71
C THR A 86 7.88 13.02 -9.53
N THR A 87 9.01 12.75 -8.89
CA THR A 87 10.21 12.16 -9.50
C THR A 87 10.00 10.68 -9.81
N SER A 88 10.69 10.19 -10.85
CA SER A 88 10.72 8.76 -11.17
C SER A 88 11.28 7.95 -9.99
N ASN A 89 10.69 6.78 -9.72
CA ASN A 89 11.09 5.85 -8.66
C ASN A 89 11.06 6.43 -7.23
N CYS A 90 10.33 7.52 -7.00
CA CYS A 90 10.15 8.14 -5.68
C CYS A 90 11.46 8.59 -5.01
N VAL A 91 12.40 9.09 -5.80
CA VAL A 91 13.68 9.59 -5.33
C VAL A 91 13.55 11.03 -4.84
N GLY A 92 13.77 11.28 -3.55
CA GLY A 92 13.77 12.61 -2.96
C GLY A 92 13.95 12.62 -1.46
N ILE A 93 14.12 13.82 -0.89
CA ILE A 93 14.33 14.01 0.55
C ILE A 93 13.12 13.48 1.34
N GLY A 94 13.38 12.71 2.40
CA GLY A 94 12.34 12.21 3.31
C GLY A 94 11.50 11.06 2.74
N VAL A 95 11.88 10.48 1.61
CA VAL A 95 11.38 9.20 1.12
C VAL A 95 12.57 8.27 0.99
N TYR A 96 12.53 7.15 1.71
CA TYR A 96 13.69 6.30 1.91
C TYR A 96 13.58 5.00 1.14
N GLN A 97 14.58 4.73 0.31
CA GLN A 97 14.77 3.45 -0.35
C GLN A 97 15.40 2.45 0.64
N SER A 98 14.87 1.22 0.68
CA SER A 98 15.46 0.18 1.53
C SER A 98 16.85 -0.22 1.05
N THR A 99 17.79 -0.32 1.99
CA THR A 99 19.12 -0.90 1.76
C THR A 99 19.08 -2.44 1.68
N SER A 100 18.07 -3.08 2.27
CA SER A 100 17.81 -4.52 2.19
C SER A 100 17.02 -4.93 0.94
N SER A 101 16.28 -4.00 0.32
CA SER A 101 15.39 -4.26 -0.81
C SER A 101 15.26 -3.02 -1.71
N THR A 102 16.05 -2.97 -2.78
CA THR A 102 16.24 -1.75 -3.58
C THR A 102 14.97 -1.16 -4.19
N ASN A 103 13.93 -1.94 -4.49
CA ASN A 103 12.71 -1.37 -5.07
C ASN A 103 11.72 -0.84 -4.03
N LEU A 104 11.92 -1.13 -2.74
CA LEU A 104 10.99 -0.77 -1.68
C LEU A 104 11.27 0.65 -1.19
N VAL A 105 10.22 1.48 -1.17
CA VAL A 105 10.30 2.86 -0.68
C VAL A 105 9.37 3.08 0.51
N TYR A 106 9.87 3.81 1.50
CA TYR A 106 9.21 4.13 2.76
C TYR A 106 9.05 5.65 2.86
N GLY A 107 7.82 6.12 3.10
CA GLY A 107 7.54 7.54 3.27
C GLY A 107 6.20 7.79 3.93
N MET A 108 5.68 9.01 3.81
CA MET A 108 4.35 9.38 4.31
C MET A 108 3.27 9.08 3.26
N ALA A 109 2.04 8.78 3.72
CA ALA A 109 0.86 8.68 2.87
C ALA A 109 0.63 9.99 2.08
N PRO A 110 0.54 9.95 0.73
CA PRO A 110 0.50 11.14 -0.10
C PRO A 110 -0.93 11.71 -0.26
N THR A 111 -1.56 12.11 0.85
CA THR A 111 -2.99 12.48 0.86
C THR A 111 -3.33 13.69 0.00
N GLN A 112 -2.44 14.68 -0.11
CA GLN A 112 -2.63 15.82 -1.01
C GLN A 112 -2.65 15.38 -2.48
N THR A 113 -1.77 14.46 -2.87
CA THR A 113 -1.78 13.86 -4.23
C THR A 113 -3.02 13.02 -4.49
N LEU A 114 -3.58 12.42 -3.44
CA LEU A 114 -4.82 11.66 -3.48
C LEU A 114 -6.09 12.52 -3.49
N GLY A 115 -5.95 13.84 -3.37
CA GLY A 115 -7.09 14.78 -3.30
C GLY A 115 -7.84 14.73 -1.96
N LEU A 116 -7.19 14.25 -0.91
CA LEU A 116 -7.69 14.25 0.45
C LEU A 116 -7.09 15.42 1.24
N ASP A 117 -7.75 15.78 2.36
CA ASP A 117 -7.20 16.77 3.29
C ASP A 117 -5.92 16.26 3.95
N ASN A 118 -5.00 17.17 4.29
CA ASN A 118 -3.72 16.84 4.91
C ASN A 118 -3.89 16.15 6.28
N SER A 119 -4.99 16.39 6.99
CA SER A 119 -5.31 15.70 8.25
C SER A 119 -5.44 14.19 8.12
N PHE A 120 -5.76 13.67 6.93
CA PHE A 120 -5.80 12.23 6.68
C PHE A 120 -4.41 11.61 6.63
N ALA A 121 -3.34 12.38 6.42
CA ALA A 121 -1.96 11.87 6.41
C ALA A 121 -1.44 11.58 7.83
N GLU A 122 -2.25 11.83 8.86
CA GLU A 122 -1.88 11.71 10.26
C GLU A 122 -2.73 10.64 10.95
N ASP A 123 -2.10 9.91 11.86
CA ASP A 123 -2.80 9.03 12.77
C ASP A 123 -3.40 9.79 13.95
N ALA A 124 -4.19 9.09 14.76
CA ALA A 124 -4.88 9.67 15.91
C ALA A 124 -3.94 10.09 17.08
N TYR A 125 -2.63 9.88 16.91
CA TYR A 125 -1.59 10.23 17.87
C TYR A 125 -0.73 11.41 17.38
N GLY A 126 -0.99 11.93 16.17
CA GLY A 126 -0.30 13.08 15.60
C GLY A 126 0.98 12.71 14.83
N ASN A 127 1.16 11.43 14.53
CA ASN A 127 2.24 10.93 13.70
C ASN A 127 1.78 10.83 12.24
N LYS A 128 2.72 10.98 11.32
CA LYS A 128 2.48 10.73 9.90
C LYS A 128 2.18 9.25 9.68
N ILE A 129 1.14 8.96 8.90
CA ILE A 129 0.83 7.61 8.44
C ILE A 129 1.92 7.21 7.44
N ILE A 130 2.60 6.11 7.74
CA ILE A 130 3.64 5.56 6.90
C ILE A 130 3.01 4.85 5.72
N TYR A 131 3.57 5.06 4.54
CA TYR A 131 3.20 4.41 3.30
C TYR A 131 4.43 3.75 2.69
N VAL A 132 4.35 2.44 2.51
CA VAL A 132 5.41 1.62 1.90
C VAL A 132 4.88 0.99 0.63
N ILE A 133 5.66 1.11 -0.45
CA ILE A 133 5.30 0.56 -1.76
C ILE A 133 6.55 0.18 -2.55
N ASP A 134 6.40 -0.72 -3.50
CA ASP A 134 7.39 -0.94 -4.55
C ASP A 134 7.41 0.23 -5.54
N SER A 135 8.54 0.92 -5.63
CA SER A 135 8.76 2.07 -6.52
C SER A 135 8.51 1.79 -8.01
N ARG A 136 8.52 0.53 -8.45
CA ARG A 136 8.17 0.19 -9.84
C ARG A 136 6.68 0.33 -10.11
N LEU A 137 5.84 0.19 -9.09
CA LEU A 137 4.38 0.39 -9.17
C LEU A 137 3.99 1.87 -9.24
N THR A 138 4.93 2.79 -9.00
CA THR A 138 4.72 4.24 -9.10
C THR A 138 5.25 4.84 -10.42
N SER A 139 5.79 3.99 -11.30
CA SER A 139 6.40 4.38 -12.57
C SER A 139 5.42 5.14 -13.47
N THR A 140 5.96 6.08 -14.25
CA THR A 140 5.19 6.98 -15.12
C THR A 140 4.85 6.36 -16.48
N THR A 141 5.48 5.25 -16.86
CA THR A 141 5.19 4.56 -18.13
C THR A 141 4.21 3.41 -17.91
N SER A 142 3.20 3.30 -18.77
CA SER A 142 2.16 2.28 -18.62
C SER A 142 2.70 0.86 -18.79
N SER A 143 3.71 0.66 -19.63
CA SER A 143 4.32 -0.65 -19.86
C SER A 143 5.13 -1.16 -18.66
N SER A 144 5.85 -0.29 -17.95
CA SER A 144 6.58 -0.70 -16.74
C SER A 144 5.59 -1.07 -15.63
N PHE A 145 4.55 -0.25 -15.43
CA PHE A 145 3.49 -0.53 -14.48
C PHE A 145 2.79 -1.87 -14.78
N GLU A 146 2.39 -2.11 -16.03
CA GLU A 146 1.72 -3.35 -16.45
C GLU A 146 2.59 -4.59 -16.24
N ASN A 147 3.91 -4.51 -16.47
CA ASN A 147 4.83 -5.59 -16.12
C ASN A 147 4.85 -5.79 -14.60
N SER A 148 5.00 -4.70 -13.85
CA SER A 148 5.15 -4.76 -12.39
C SER A 148 3.96 -5.25 -11.63
N ILE A 149 2.75 -4.91 -12.07
CA ILE A 149 1.52 -5.38 -11.46
C ILE A 149 1.22 -6.86 -11.75
N LEU A 150 1.73 -7.38 -12.87
CA LEU A 150 1.59 -8.80 -13.21
C LEU A 150 2.55 -9.67 -12.42
N GLU A 151 3.75 -9.16 -12.17
CA GLU A 151 4.78 -9.86 -11.41
C GLU A 151 4.58 -9.73 -9.89
N SER A 152 3.77 -8.77 -9.42
CA SER A 152 3.35 -8.62 -8.01
C SER A 152 2.28 -9.64 -7.59
N THR A 153 2.47 -10.92 -7.93
CA THR A 153 1.66 -12.06 -7.49
C THR A 153 2.36 -12.86 -6.40
N GLU A 154 1.58 -13.49 -5.54
CA GLU A 154 2.07 -14.61 -4.71
C GLU A 154 2.70 -15.67 -5.63
N GLY A 155 4.00 -15.93 -5.45
CA GLY A 155 4.79 -16.83 -6.31
C GLY A 155 5.26 -16.21 -7.65
N GLY A 156 5.21 -14.88 -7.78
CA GLY A 156 5.78 -14.13 -8.90
C GLY A 156 7.29 -14.29 -9.04
N SER A 157 7.86 -13.76 -10.12
CA SER A 157 9.31 -13.86 -10.40
C SER A 157 10.15 -13.29 -9.25
N ALA A 158 11.26 -13.95 -8.90
CA ALA A 158 12.20 -13.58 -7.84
C ALA A 158 12.82 -12.16 -7.99
N THR A 159 12.53 -11.47 -9.09
CA THR A 159 12.90 -10.07 -9.32
C THR A 159 11.98 -9.09 -8.58
N TYR A 160 10.88 -9.54 -7.97
CA TYR A 160 9.99 -8.67 -7.19
C TYR A 160 10.31 -8.67 -5.70
N THR A 161 10.27 -7.47 -5.10
CA THR A 161 10.31 -7.35 -3.65
C THR A 161 8.94 -7.74 -3.11
N HIS A 162 8.86 -8.96 -2.58
CA HIS A 162 7.69 -9.45 -1.87
C HIS A 162 7.57 -8.72 -0.54
N ILE A 163 6.48 -7.95 -0.37
CA ILE A 163 6.16 -7.30 0.90
C ILE A 163 5.35 -8.29 1.73
N THR A 164 5.99 -8.87 2.73
CA THR A 164 5.39 -9.89 3.60
C THR A 164 4.83 -9.24 4.86
N VAL A 165 3.68 -9.71 5.32
CA VAL A 165 3.16 -9.34 6.64
C VAL A 165 3.19 -10.58 7.53
N THR A 166 3.79 -10.49 8.72
CA THR A 166 3.96 -11.64 9.62
C THR A 166 2.60 -12.29 9.93
N GLY A 167 2.53 -13.62 9.76
CA GLY A 167 1.30 -14.39 9.97
C GLY A 167 0.37 -14.47 8.76
N TYR A 168 0.76 -13.91 7.61
CA TYR A 168 0.01 -13.98 6.35
C TYR A 168 0.88 -14.54 5.23
N THR A 169 0.25 -15.29 4.32
CA THR A 169 0.95 -15.99 3.23
C THR A 169 1.01 -15.19 1.93
N SER A 170 0.06 -14.29 1.72
CA SER A 170 -0.04 -13.50 0.49
C SER A 170 0.70 -12.18 0.59
N ASP A 171 1.39 -11.81 -0.51
CA ASP A 171 2.18 -10.59 -0.58
C ASP A 171 1.31 -9.34 -0.66
N ALA A 172 1.67 -8.33 0.13
CA ALA A 172 1.08 -7.02 0.09
C ALA A 172 1.56 -6.22 -1.12
N ILE A 173 0.68 -5.41 -1.70
CA ILE A 173 1.04 -4.46 -2.77
C ILE A 173 1.45 -3.09 -2.22
N PHE A 174 0.97 -2.76 -1.01
CA PHE A 174 1.40 -1.60 -0.23
C PHE A 174 1.15 -1.87 1.26
N ILE A 175 1.80 -1.06 2.11
CA ILE A 175 1.51 -0.96 3.55
C ILE A 175 1.08 0.48 3.86
N LEU A 176 0.04 0.63 4.66
CA LEU A 176 -0.29 1.83 5.42
C LEU A 176 -0.13 1.51 6.90
N MET A 177 0.62 2.32 7.63
CA MET A 177 0.93 2.03 9.03
C MET A 177 0.81 3.27 9.91
N SER A 178 0.07 3.12 11.01
CA SER A 178 0.10 4.05 12.14
C SER A 178 1.06 3.51 13.20
N ARG A 179 1.85 4.41 13.80
CA ARG A 179 2.91 4.10 14.76
C ARG A 179 2.42 4.09 16.22
N GLY A 180 1.12 3.94 16.40
CA GLY A 180 0.49 3.80 17.70
C GLY A 180 0.74 4.96 18.68
N VAL A 181 0.50 4.68 19.97
CA VAL A 181 0.63 5.66 21.04
C VAL A 181 2.09 5.87 21.46
N ASN A 182 2.94 4.84 21.34
CA ASN A 182 4.35 4.90 21.71
C ASN A 182 5.17 5.77 20.73
N SER A 183 4.66 5.99 19.50
CA SER A 183 5.31 6.77 18.45
C SER A 183 6.74 6.29 18.11
N SER A 184 7.05 5.02 18.34
CA SER A 184 8.35 4.43 18.01
C SER A 184 8.65 4.65 16.53
N GLY A 185 9.87 5.10 16.20
CA GLY A 185 10.30 5.33 14.81
C GLY A 185 9.45 6.31 13.98
N ALA A 186 8.46 6.98 14.59
CA ALA A 186 7.43 7.74 13.88
C ALA A 186 7.90 9.13 13.48
N PHE A 187 7.37 9.71 12.41
CA PHE A 187 7.60 11.13 12.14
C PHE A 187 6.39 11.93 12.58
N ALA A 188 6.51 12.74 13.63
CA ALA A 188 5.40 13.60 14.05
C ALA A 188 5.01 14.59 12.93
N ALA A 189 3.73 14.95 12.83
CA ALA A 189 3.21 15.81 11.76
C ALA A 189 3.95 17.16 11.64
N ASN A 190 4.34 17.71 12.79
CA ASN A 190 5.05 19.00 12.91
C ASN A 190 6.54 18.84 13.21
N SER A 191 7.15 17.69 12.87
CA SER A 191 8.58 17.42 13.05
C SER A 191 9.17 16.77 11.81
N ALA A 192 10.40 17.15 11.46
CA ALA A 192 11.22 16.46 10.46
C ALA A 192 12.11 15.36 11.09
N ASN A 193 12.06 15.19 12.40
CA ASN A 193 12.87 14.22 13.14
C ASN A 193 12.00 13.05 13.59
N ALA A 194 12.53 11.83 13.43
CA ALA A 194 12.00 10.65 14.09
C ALA A 194 12.50 10.62 15.56
N PRO A 195 11.66 10.24 16.53
CA PRO A 195 12.07 9.97 17.90
C PRO A 195 12.89 8.68 17.94
N SER A 196 13.47 8.40 19.11
CA SER A 196 14.20 7.15 19.35
C SER A 196 13.28 5.94 19.18
N ALA A 197 13.76 4.94 18.45
CA ALA A 197 13.09 3.66 18.31
C ALA A 197 12.98 2.93 19.65
N SER A 198 11.90 2.17 19.81
CA SER A 198 11.67 1.24 20.92
C SER A 198 12.75 0.16 20.97
N SER A 199 12.92 -0.49 22.12
CA SER A 199 13.74 -1.71 22.24
C SER A 199 12.95 -2.98 21.95
N ASP A 200 11.64 -2.87 21.71
CA ASP A 200 10.79 -4.00 21.35
C ASP A 200 11.13 -4.49 19.93
N SER A 201 11.32 -5.80 19.76
CA SER A 201 11.75 -6.37 18.48
C SER A 201 10.71 -6.23 17.37
N ASN A 202 9.42 -6.23 17.72
CA ASN A 202 8.35 -6.10 16.74
C ASN A 202 8.22 -4.65 16.25
N GLU A 203 8.39 -3.69 17.16
CA GLU A 203 8.49 -2.26 16.80
C GLU A 203 9.67 -1.99 15.87
N LEU A 204 10.85 -2.50 16.24
CA LEU A 204 12.06 -2.36 15.43
C LEU A 204 11.94 -2.98 14.04
N SER A 205 11.16 -4.06 13.90
CA SER A 205 10.92 -4.68 12.59
C SER A 205 10.08 -3.81 11.65
N ASN A 206 9.30 -2.88 12.19
CA ASN A 206 8.48 -1.96 11.40
C ASN A 206 9.15 -0.59 11.20
N ASP A 207 10.31 -0.36 11.82
CA ASP A 207 11.05 0.89 11.80
C ASP A 207 11.98 1.01 10.58
N ALA A 208 12.08 2.22 10.04
CA ALA A 208 13.15 2.61 9.13
C ALA A 208 14.34 3.15 9.93
N SER A 209 15.42 2.38 9.98
CA SER A 209 16.64 2.73 10.73
C SER A 209 17.77 3.21 9.82
N SER A 210 18.88 3.69 10.40
CA SER A 210 20.10 4.06 9.64
C SER A 210 19.85 5.01 8.46
N ILE A 211 18.97 6.00 8.69
CA ILE A 211 18.52 6.93 7.66
C ILE A 211 19.71 7.76 7.13
N THR A 212 19.90 7.73 5.82
CA THR A 212 20.83 8.59 5.09
C THR A 212 20.03 9.47 4.14
N GLU A 213 20.11 10.78 4.34
CA GLU A 213 19.44 11.72 3.45
C GLU A 213 20.29 12.11 2.27
N ASN A 214 19.69 12.08 1.08
CA ASN A 214 20.27 12.53 -0.16
C ASN A 214 19.29 13.43 -0.92
N THR A 215 19.78 14.05 -1.98
CA THR A 215 18.96 14.85 -2.90
C THR A 215 18.93 14.19 -4.27
N TYR A 216 17.82 14.38 -4.97
CA TYR A 216 17.67 13.92 -6.35
C TYR A 216 18.88 14.38 -7.20
N PRO A 217 19.49 13.49 -8.03
CA PRO A 217 19.01 12.17 -8.44
C PRO A 217 19.43 11.00 -7.53
N THR A 218 20.12 11.26 -6.42
CA THR A 218 20.55 10.23 -5.47
C THR A 218 19.44 9.92 -4.48
N ALA A 219 19.07 8.66 -4.33
CA ALA A 219 18.05 8.23 -3.37
C ALA A 219 18.51 8.40 -1.92
N SER A 220 17.63 8.94 -1.08
CA SER A 220 17.75 8.78 0.36
C SER A 220 17.52 7.32 0.71
N THR A 221 18.25 6.80 1.69
CA THR A 221 18.23 5.37 2.03
C THR A 221 17.97 5.16 3.51
N SER A 222 17.43 3.99 3.85
CA SER A 222 17.29 3.53 5.23
C SER A 222 17.31 2.00 5.29
N THR A 223 17.69 1.46 6.43
CA THR A 223 17.67 0.02 6.70
C THR A 223 16.32 -0.39 7.26
N PHE A 224 15.57 -1.14 6.44
CA PHE A 224 14.33 -1.84 6.79
C PHE A 224 14.12 -2.99 5.82
N ASP A 225 13.50 -4.08 6.29
CA ASP A 225 13.26 -5.27 5.48
C ASP A 225 11.93 -5.21 4.74
N SER A 226 11.67 -6.19 3.86
CA SER A 226 10.38 -6.32 3.17
C SER A 226 9.32 -7.04 4.01
N THR A 227 9.62 -7.36 5.28
CA THR A 227 8.70 -8.04 6.19
C THR A 227 8.24 -7.08 7.29
N PHE A 228 6.93 -6.91 7.42
CA PHE A 228 6.29 -6.05 8.41
C PHE A 228 5.51 -6.87 9.43
N VAL A 229 5.67 -6.56 10.70
CA VAL A 229 5.02 -7.27 11.80
C VAL A 229 3.62 -6.69 12.01
N LYS A 230 2.62 -7.57 11.97
CA LYS A 230 1.24 -7.27 12.40
C LYS A 230 0.88 -8.20 13.54
N SER A 231 0.68 -7.64 14.73
CA SER A 231 0.32 -8.37 15.94
C SER A 231 -0.81 -7.67 16.68
N ALA A 232 -1.38 -8.35 17.68
CA ALA A 232 -2.32 -7.71 18.60
C ALA A 232 -1.61 -6.61 19.40
N SER A 233 -2.26 -5.46 19.54
CA SER A 233 -1.70 -4.34 20.29
C SER A 233 -1.41 -4.75 21.75
N SER A 234 -0.23 -4.40 22.23
CA SER A 234 0.25 -4.58 23.59
C SER A 234 0.73 -3.24 24.15
N THR A 235 1.31 -3.24 25.36
CA THR A 235 1.93 -2.03 25.93
C THR A 235 3.23 -1.63 25.22
N THR A 236 3.87 -2.57 24.52
CA THR A 236 5.17 -2.35 23.86
C THR A 236 5.06 -2.32 22.34
N PHE A 237 4.04 -2.96 21.77
CA PHE A 237 3.77 -3.00 20.34
C PHE A 237 2.36 -2.48 20.06
N ASP A 238 2.24 -1.31 19.46
CA ASP A 238 0.93 -0.67 19.23
C ASP A 238 0.74 -0.17 17.78
N ASP A 239 1.71 -0.49 16.92
CA ASP A 239 1.61 -0.33 15.48
C ASP A 239 0.35 -0.96 14.90
N VAL A 240 -0.33 -0.19 14.05
CA VAL A 240 -1.46 -0.68 13.25
C VAL A 240 -1.01 -0.78 11.81
N VAL A 241 -0.80 -2.00 11.34
CA VAL A 241 -0.41 -2.32 9.96
C VAL A 241 -1.65 -2.68 9.15
N PHE A 242 -1.99 -1.82 8.19
CA PHE A 242 -2.97 -2.07 7.16
C PHE A 242 -2.28 -2.39 5.84
N TYR A 243 -2.76 -3.41 5.15
CA TYR A 243 -2.21 -3.83 3.87
C TYR A 243 -3.32 -4.43 3.03
N LYS A 244 -3.06 -4.49 1.72
CA LYS A 244 -3.90 -5.20 0.76
C LYS A 244 -3.01 -5.97 -0.19
N THR A 245 -3.46 -7.14 -0.60
CA THR A 245 -2.86 -7.82 -1.74
C THR A 245 -3.26 -7.11 -3.03
N ARG A 246 -2.56 -7.41 -4.13
CA ARG A 246 -2.99 -6.96 -5.46
C ARG A 246 -4.43 -7.40 -5.74
N ASP A 247 -4.74 -8.66 -5.46
CA ASP A 247 -6.04 -9.23 -5.79
C ASP A 247 -7.16 -8.59 -4.97
N ASP A 248 -6.96 -8.34 -3.66
CA ASP A 248 -7.93 -7.62 -2.83
C ASP A 248 -8.22 -6.25 -3.42
N MET A 249 -7.18 -5.49 -3.77
CA MET A 249 -7.34 -4.14 -4.24
C MET A 249 -8.09 -4.07 -5.58
N PHE A 250 -7.82 -5.00 -6.49
CA PHE A 250 -8.40 -5.02 -7.83
C PHE A 250 -9.84 -5.56 -7.83
N ASN A 251 -10.14 -6.49 -6.93
CA ASN A 251 -11.49 -6.99 -6.73
C ASN A 251 -12.37 -5.93 -6.05
N GLU A 252 -11.87 -5.24 -5.01
CA GLU A 252 -12.63 -4.27 -4.23
C GLU A 252 -12.84 -2.93 -4.98
N ALA A 253 -11.90 -2.53 -5.84
CA ALA A 253 -12.03 -1.27 -6.56
C ALA A 253 -13.06 -1.29 -7.70
N SER A 254 -13.55 -2.48 -8.09
CA SER A 254 -14.65 -2.64 -9.06
C SER A 254 -15.95 -1.94 -8.61
N ALA A 255 -16.09 -1.63 -7.31
CA ALA A 255 -17.25 -0.94 -6.74
C ALA A 255 -17.30 0.58 -7.00
N PHE A 256 -16.17 1.22 -7.37
CA PHE A 256 -16.12 2.69 -7.55
C PHE A 256 -16.34 3.16 -8.99
N GLY A 257 -16.23 2.27 -9.97
CA GLY A 257 -16.18 2.61 -11.39
C GLY A 257 -17.53 2.83 -12.08
N GLY A 258 -18.67 2.77 -11.38
CA GLY A 258 -20.04 3.04 -11.88
C GLY A 258 -20.55 2.15 -13.05
N ASN A 259 -19.65 1.46 -13.74
CA ASN A 259 -19.89 0.74 -14.99
C ASN A 259 -19.58 -0.77 -14.87
N GLY A 260 -19.41 -1.31 -13.66
CA GLY A 260 -19.08 -2.73 -13.44
C GLY A 260 -17.71 -3.18 -13.97
N ASN A 261 -16.90 -2.27 -14.52
CA ASN A 261 -15.57 -2.56 -15.01
C ASN A 261 -14.62 -2.71 -13.82
N SER A 262 -14.21 -3.94 -13.53
CA SER A 262 -13.16 -4.22 -12.56
C SER A 262 -11.82 -3.64 -13.04
N ILE A 263 -10.93 -3.22 -12.12
CA ILE A 263 -9.57 -2.75 -12.49
C ILE A 263 -8.85 -3.80 -13.34
N TRP A 264 -9.21 -5.07 -13.20
CA TRP A 264 -8.72 -6.16 -14.04
C TRP A 264 -8.84 -5.91 -15.54
N SER A 265 -9.81 -5.12 -16.02
CA SER A 265 -9.93 -4.77 -17.44
C SER A 265 -8.73 -3.99 -17.98
N PHE A 266 -7.95 -3.34 -17.11
CA PHE A 266 -6.75 -2.60 -17.50
C PHE A 266 -5.49 -3.46 -17.49
N ILE A 267 -5.55 -4.70 -17.01
CA ILE A 267 -4.39 -5.57 -16.87
C ILE A 267 -4.27 -6.44 -18.12
N PRO A 268 -3.30 -6.15 -19.00
CA PRO A 268 -3.18 -6.89 -20.26
C PRO A 268 -2.52 -8.25 -20.05
N CYS A 269 -2.71 -9.13 -21.02
CA CYS A 269 -1.81 -10.25 -21.24
C CYS A 269 -0.63 -9.77 -22.08
N LEU A 270 0.59 -9.93 -21.55
CA LEU A 270 1.81 -9.44 -22.20
C LEU A 270 2.27 -10.39 -23.31
N SER A 271 2.93 -9.83 -24.33
CA SER A 271 3.54 -10.65 -25.38
C SER A 271 4.69 -11.52 -24.85
N SER A 272 5.42 -11.06 -23.83
CA SER A 272 6.52 -11.78 -23.19
C SER A 272 6.08 -13.10 -22.53
N SER A 273 4.85 -13.18 -22.03
CA SER A 273 4.26 -14.37 -21.39
C SER A 273 3.35 -15.17 -22.33
N SER A 274 3.31 -14.83 -23.62
CA SER A 274 2.39 -15.46 -24.59
C SER A 274 2.94 -16.73 -25.24
N SER A 275 4.24 -16.99 -25.11
CA SER A 275 4.94 -17.98 -25.93
C SER A 275 4.45 -19.41 -25.68
N THR A 276 4.33 -20.20 -26.74
CA THR A 276 3.99 -21.62 -26.65
C THR A 276 4.73 -22.38 -27.73
N ALA A 277 5.43 -23.44 -27.34
CA ALA A 277 6.06 -24.35 -28.29
C ALA A 277 4.97 -25.22 -28.93
N LEU A 278 4.76 -25.04 -30.23
CA LEU A 278 3.82 -25.83 -31.02
C LEU A 278 4.57 -26.34 -32.25
N TYR A 279 4.60 -27.66 -32.42
CA TYR A 279 5.12 -28.30 -33.62
C TYR A 279 6.57 -27.91 -33.98
N GLY A 280 7.44 -27.82 -32.97
CA GLY A 280 8.84 -27.43 -33.13
C GLY A 280 9.06 -25.93 -33.40
N THR A 281 8.01 -25.10 -33.36
CA THR A 281 8.10 -23.64 -33.52
C THR A 281 7.56 -22.94 -32.28
N THR A 282 8.25 -21.88 -31.84
CA THR A 282 7.76 -21.01 -30.77
C THR A 282 6.79 -19.99 -31.35
N ILE A 283 5.52 -20.12 -31.00
CA ILE A 283 4.47 -19.19 -31.41
C ILE A 283 4.27 -18.15 -30.31
N THR A 284 4.17 -16.88 -30.69
CA THR A 284 3.95 -15.75 -29.79
C THR A 284 2.74 -14.93 -30.23
N TRP A 285 2.08 -14.28 -29.28
CA TRP A 285 0.93 -13.41 -29.51
C TRP A 285 1.25 -11.99 -29.05
N PRO A 286 0.73 -10.96 -29.76
CA PRO A 286 0.90 -9.58 -29.34
C PRO A 286 0.16 -9.32 -28.03
N LYS A 287 0.51 -8.22 -27.35
CA LYS A 287 -0.21 -7.74 -26.17
C LYS A 287 -1.71 -7.65 -26.46
N ALA A 288 -2.53 -8.13 -25.53
CA ALA A 288 -3.98 -8.10 -25.61
C ALA A 288 -4.59 -7.72 -24.26
N TYR A 289 -5.73 -7.04 -24.28
CA TYR A 289 -6.52 -6.75 -23.07
C TYR A 289 -7.54 -7.85 -22.81
N PRO A 290 -8.07 -7.96 -21.57
CA PRO A 290 -9.02 -8.99 -21.22
C PRO A 290 -10.17 -9.10 -22.22
N ASP A 291 -10.53 -10.35 -22.50
CA ASP A 291 -11.54 -10.75 -23.47
C ASP A 291 -11.21 -10.53 -24.96
N GLN A 292 -10.08 -9.90 -25.28
CA GLN A 292 -9.63 -9.77 -26.67
C GLN A 292 -9.06 -11.09 -27.21
N ILE A 293 -9.41 -11.42 -28.45
CA ILE A 293 -8.81 -12.50 -29.23
C ILE A 293 -7.81 -11.89 -30.19
N VAL A 294 -6.56 -12.37 -30.13
CA VAL A 294 -5.48 -11.91 -31.01
C VAL A 294 -4.90 -13.06 -31.83
N VAL A 295 -4.47 -12.71 -33.04
CA VAL A 295 -3.75 -13.60 -33.96
C VAL A 295 -2.27 -13.62 -33.58
N ALA A 296 -1.64 -14.79 -33.69
CA ALA A 296 -0.21 -14.93 -33.42
C ALA A 296 0.63 -14.06 -34.37
N SER A 297 1.74 -13.53 -33.84
CA SER A 297 2.75 -12.82 -34.63
C SER A 297 3.54 -13.76 -35.55
N VAL A 298 3.48 -15.07 -35.27
CA VAL A 298 4.15 -16.12 -36.03
C VAL A 298 3.11 -16.98 -36.72
N SER A 299 3.23 -17.14 -38.04
CA SER A 299 2.36 -18.02 -38.82
C SER A 299 2.57 -19.49 -38.49
N CYS A 300 1.59 -20.33 -38.80
CA CYS A 300 1.71 -21.76 -38.65
C CYS A 300 2.89 -22.32 -39.47
N PRO A 301 3.63 -23.31 -38.92
CA PRO A 301 4.77 -23.91 -39.60
C PRO A 301 4.38 -24.52 -40.95
N SER A 302 5.09 -24.15 -42.01
CA SER A 302 4.93 -24.73 -43.34
C SER A 302 5.96 -25.84 -43.59
N PRO A 303 5.62 -26.87 -44.39
CA PRO A 303 4.33 -27.08 -45.06
C PRO A 303 3.31 -27.87 -44.21
N ASN A 304 3.77 -28.64 -43.22
CA ASN A 304 2.96 -29.66 -42.56
C ASN A 304 1.80 -29.10 -41.71
N TRP A 305 1.91 -27.89 -41.16
CA TRP A 305 0.94 -27.35 -40.17
C TRP A 305 0.16 -26.11 -40.66
N ARG A 306 0.18 -25.82 -41.97
CA ARG A 306 -0.61 -24.74 -42.59
C ARG A 306 -1.89 -25.26 -43.26
N GLY A 307 -2.73 -25.97 -42.50
CA GLY A 307 -4.07 -26.36 -42.96
C GLY A 307 -5.01 -25.15 -43.12
N SER A 308 -6.21 -25.21 -42.54
CA SER A 308 -7.22 -24.14 -42.68
C SER A 308 -6.89 -22.85 -41.92
N VAL A 309 -5.86 -22.87 -41.06
CA VAL A 309 -5.45 -21.76 -40.20
C VAL A 309 -4.05 -21.29 -40.60
N SER A 310 -3.93 -20.00 -40.96
CA SER A 310 -2.65 -19.38 -41.35
C SER A 310 -1.78 -19.01 -40.14
N ALA A 311 -2.41 -18.61 -39.04
CA ALA A 311 -1.76 -18.29 -37.77
C ALA A 311 -2.76 -18.55 -36.62
N PRO A 312 -2.32 -19.16 -35.51
CA PRO A 312 -3.23 -19.53 -34.45
C PRO A 312 -3.66 -18.32 -33.61
N THR A 313 -4.77 -18.45 -32.89
CA THR A 313 -5.33 -17.36 -32.06
C THR A 313 -5.41 -17.74 -30.60
N LYS A 314 -5.26 -16.74 -29.72
CA LYS A 314 -5.48 -16.86 -28.27
C LYS A 314 -6.39 -15.75 -27.78
N LYS A 315 -7.14 -16.05 -26.71
CA LYS A 315 -7.89 -15.06 -25.94
C LYS A 315 -7.08 -14.64 -24.71
N CYS A 316 -7.01 -13.34 -24.45
CA CYS A 316 -6.51 -12.87 -23.16
C CYS A 316 -7.57 -13.08 -22.08
N GLY A 317 -7.20 -13.80 -21.03
CA GLY A 317 -8.04 -14.04 -19.87
C GLY A 317 -8.02 -12.87 -18.89
N THR A 318 -8.50 -13.13 -17.67
CA THR A 318 -8.45 -12.16 -16.58
C THR A 318 -7.07 -12.14 -15.91
N LYS A 319 -6.76 -11.07 -15.17
CA LYS A 319 -5.50 -10.94 -14.39
C LYS A 319 -4.22 -11.07 -15.24
N GLY A 320 -4.30 -10.74 -16.54
CA GLY A 320 -3.19 -10.83 -17.50
C GLY A 320 -2.68 -12.24 -17.77
N THR A 321 -3.51 -13.26 -17.53
CA THR A 321 -3.21 -14.65 -17.86
C THR A 321 -3.75 -15.02 -19.24
N TRP A 322 -2.91 -15.65 -20.07
CA TRP A 322 -3.33 -16.11 -21.39
C TRP A 322 -4.24 -17.34 -21.28
N GLY A 323 -5.35 -17.33 -22.03
CA GLY A 323 -6.20 -18.51 -22.20
C GLY A 323 -5.59 -19.56 -23.15
N PRO A 324 -6.26 -20.71 -23.32
CA PRO A 324 -5.85 -21.72 -24.28
C PRO A 324 -5.89 -21.19 -25.72
N VAL A 325 -5.17 -21.89 -26.60
CA VAL A 325 -5.23 -21.61 -28.06
C VAL A 325 -6.62 -21.98 -28.58
N ILE A 326 -7.28 -21.05 -29.26
CA ILE A 326 -8.67 -21.22 -29.74
C ILE A 326 -8.68 -21.84 -31.14
N ASN A 327 -7.88 -21.28 -32.05
CA ASN A 327 -7.72 -21.82 -33.40
C ASN A 327 -6.28 -22.30 -33.56
N PRO A 328 -5.94 -23.55 -33.21
CA PRO A 328 -4.58 -24.06 -33.34
C PRO A 328 -4.19 -24.30 -34.80
N CYS A 329 -2.89 -24.44 -35.06
CA CYS A 329 -2.43 -24.89 -36.36
C CYS A 329 -2.88 -26.33 -36.59
N THR A 330 -3.41 -26.59 -37.78
CA THR A 330 -3.93 -27.92 -38.16
C THR A 330 -3.04 -28.52 -39.24
N CYS A 331 -2.91 -29.85 -39.23
CA CYS A 331 -2.17 -30.56 -40.26
C CYS A 331 -2.71 -30.25 -41.67
N ALA A 332 -1.82 -29.96 -42.62
CA ALA A 332 -2.17 -29.74 -44.02
C ALA A 332 -2.54 -31.07 -44.70
N SER A 333 -3.48 -31.03 -45.64
CA SER A 333 -3.90 -32.25 -46.36
C SER A 333 -2.71 -32.86 -47.12
N GLY A 334 -2.51 -34.17 -46.98
CA GLY A 334 -1.42 -34.89 -47.65
C GLY A 334 -0.09 -34.92 -46.89
N TYR A 335 -0.02 -34.35 -45.68
CA TYR A 335 1.14 -34.43 -44.80
C TYR A 335 0.86 -35.35 -43.61
N SER A 336 1.88 -36.08 -43.13
CA SER A 336 1.85 -36.74 -41.83
C SER A 336 2.34 -35.76 -40.76
N CYS A 337 1.56 -35.64 -39.69
CA CYS A 337 1.81 -34.74 -38.58
C CYS A 337 1.80 -35.56 -37.29
N SER A 338 2.97 -35.75 -36.69
CA SER A 338 3.18 -36.42 -35.40
C SER A 338 3.60 -35.42 -34.35
#